data_AF-A0AAE4LJE6-F1
#
_entry.id   AF-A0AAE4LJE6-F1
#
_cell.length_a   1.000
_cell.length_b   1.000
_cell.length_c   1.000
_cell.angle_alpha   90.00
_cell.angle_beta   90.00
_cell.angle_gamma   90.00
#
_symmetry.space_group_name_H-M   'P 1'
#
loop_
_entity.id
_entity.type
_entity.pdbx_description
1 polymer ?
#
loop_
_entity_poly.entity_id
_entity_poly.type
_entity_poly.pdbx_seq_one_letter_code
_entity_poly.pdbx_strand_id
1 'polypeptide(L)'
;MKKLFFTIVATIYATSLFAQQASQWSLSSVKSDVKTLIPVLFGLGALVALVYWMVNNLMDNGENYKKILSNALYAVIVIAIITGLIYAGMNVLLR
;
A
#
# COMPACT_ATOMS: atom_id res chain seq x y z
N MET A 1 11.41 -22.88 29.69
CA MET A 1 11.87 -23.78 28.61
C MET A 1 10.81 -24.03 27.52
N LYS A 2 9.54 -24.38 27.86
CA LYS A 2 8.50 -24.64 26.85
C LYS A 2 8.20 -23.45 25.92
N LYS A 3 8.12 -22.22 26.45
CA LYS A 3 7.85 -21.00 25.66
C LYS A 3 8.92 -20.73 24.59
N LEU A 4 10.20 -20.83 24.96
CA LEU A 4 11.34 -20.69 24.04
C LEU A 4 11.30 -21.72 22.92
N PHE A 5 10.95 -22.98 23.24
CA PHE A 5 10.83 -24.04 22.23
C PHE A 5 9.72 -23.76 21.21
N PHE A 6 8.54 -23.34 21.67
CA PHE A 6 7.44 -22.98 20.76
C PHE A 6 7.77 -21.78 19.89
N THR A 7 8.47 -20.77 20.42
CA THR A 7 8.91 -19.62 19.64
C THR A 7 9.92 -20.01 18.56
N ILE A 8 10.90 -20.85 18.89
CA ILE A 8 11.90 -21.32 17.91
C ILE A 8 11.24 -22.14 16.80
N VAL A 9 10.34 -23.07 17.16
CA VAL A 9 9.61 -23.88 16.17
C VAL A 9 8.72 -23.01 15.28
N ALA A 10 8.01 -22.03 15.85
CA ALA A 10 7.18 -21.10 15.09
C ALA A 10 8.01 -20.22 14.14
N THR A 11 9.16 -19.73 14.58
CA THR A 11 10.07 -18.95 13.74
C THR A 11 10.64 -19.80 12.60
N ILE A 12 11.08 -21.02 12.87
CA ILE A 12 11.58 -21.94 11.82
C ILE A 12 10.48 -22.21 10.79
N TYR A 13 9.25 -22.49 11.24
CA TYR A 13 8.12 -22.77 10.36
C TYR A 13 7.73 -21.56 9.50
N ALA A 14 7.75 -20.36 10.08
CA ALA A 14 7.54 -19.13 9.32
C ALA A 14 8.65 -18.93 8.28
N THR A 15 9.92 -19.09 8.68
CA THR A 15 11.05 -18.92 7.75
C THR A 15 11.07 -19.97 6.63
N SER A 16 10.62 -21.20 6.89
CA SER A 16 10.52 -22.23 5.85
C SER A 16 9.38 -21.98 4.87
N LEU A 17 8.26 -21.42 5.33
CA LEU A 17 7.17 -20.95 4.46
C LEU A 17 7.63 -19.79 3.57
N PHE A 18 8.33 -18.81 4.13
CA PHE A 18 8.91 -17.70 3.34
C PHE A 18 9.99 -18.19 2.36
N ALA A 19 10.81 -19.16 2.73
CA ALA A 19 11.82 -19.76 1.85
C ALA A 19 11.19 -20.58 0.71
N GLN A 20 10.12 -21.33 0.98
CA GLN A 20 9.37 -22.06 -0.04
C GLN A 20 8.61 -21.12 -0.98
N GLN A 21 8.10 -20.00 -0.48
CA GLN A 21 7.43 -18.98 -1.30
C GLN A 21 8.45 -18.20 -2.16
N ALA A 22 9.62 -17.88 -1.61
CA ALA A 22 10.71 -17.24 -2.34
C ALA A 22 11.33 -18.16 -3.40
N SER A 23 11.35 -19.49 -3.20
CA SER A 23 11.87 -20.42 -4.22
C SER A 23 10.93 -20.57 -5.43
N GLN A 24 9.66 -20.20 -5.29
CA GLN A 24 8.69 -20.14 -6.38
C GLN A 24 8.69 -18.80 -7.12
N TRP A 25 9.43 -17.80 -6.65
CA TRP A 25 9.55 -16.52 -7.32
C TRP A 25 10.44 -16.63 -8.54
N SER A 26 9.82 -16.86 -9.70
CA SER A 26 10.45 -16.58 -10.97
C SER A 26 10.66 -15.07 -11.12
N LEU A 27 11.72 -14.66 -11.81
CA LEU A 27 12.02 -13.24 -12.06
C LEU A 27 10.84 -12.50 -12.73
N SER A 28 10.01 -13.23 -13.49
CA SER A 28 8.78 -12.72 -14.10
C SER A 28 7.65 -12.51 -13.08
N SER A 29 7.50 -13.38 -12.08
CA SER A 29 6.58 -13.17 -10.96
C SER A 29 6.96 -11.92 -10.17
N VAL A 30 8.24 -11.75 -9.84
CA VAL A 30 8.74 -10.57 -9.11
C VAL A 30 8.49 -9.28 -9.89
N LYS A 31 8.74 -9.28 -11.21
CA LYS A 31 8.43 -8.12 -12.07
C LYS A 31 6.93 -7.80 -12.11
N SER A 32 6.07 -8.82 -12.19
CA SER A 32 4.61 -8.66 -12.19
C SER A 32 4.06 -8.17 -10.84
N ASP A 33 4.60 -8.69 -9.75
CA ASP A 33 4.24 -8.30 -8.39
C ASP A 33 4.69 -6.87 -8.11
N VAL A 34 5.90 -6.48 -8.53
CA VAL A 34 6.36 -5.09 -8.39
C VAL A 34 5.48 -4.14 -9.21
N LYS A 35 5.15 -4.49 -10.47
CA LYS A 35 4.25 -3.72 -11.39
C LYS A 35 2.93 -3.34 -10.75
N THR A 36 2.39 -4.19 -9.89
CA THR A 36 1.09 -4.03 -9.26
C THR A 36 1.20 -3.50 -7.83
N LEU A 37 2.23 -3.90 -7.08
CA LEU A 37 2.40 -3.56 -5.68
C LEU A 37 2.74 -2.08 -5.46
N ILE A 38 3.66 -1.49 -6.25
CA ILE A 38 4.07 -0.10 -6.04
C ILE A 38 2.90 0.89 -6.25
N PRO A 39 2.11 0.81 -7.34
CA PRO A 39 0.95 1.68 -7.52
C PRO A 39 -0.09 1.48 -6.42
N VAL A 40 -0.30 0.23 -5.98
CA VAL A 40 -1.25 -0.09 -4.89
C VAL A 40 -0.80 0.52 -3.57
N LEU A 41 0.46 0.34 -3.17
CA LEU A 41 1.01 0.93 -1.95
C LEU A 41 0.97 2.45 -1.97
N PHE A 42 1.29 3.05 -3.12
CA PHE A 42 1.19 4.50 -3.29
C PHE A 42 -0.26 4.99 -3.13
N GLY A 43 -1.20 4.37 -3.84
CA GLY A 43 -2.62 4.74 -3.79
C GLY A 43 -3.21 4.60 -2.39
N LEU A 44 -2.91 3.49 -1.69
CA LEU A 44 -3.32 3.29 -0.30
C LEU A 44 -2.69 4.31 0.64
N GLY A 45 -1.38 4.54 0.54
CA GLY A 45 -0.68 5.51 1.38
C GLY A 45 -1.24 6.93 1.21
N ALA A 46 -1.52 7.33 -0.03
CA ALA A 46 -2.10 8.64 -0.33
C ALA A 46 -3.53 8.78 0.21
N LEU A 47 -4.34 7.72 0.13
CA LEU A 47 -5.69 7.71 0.71
C LEU A 47 -5.65 7.81 2.25
N VAL A 48 -4.74 7.10 2.92
CA VAL A 48 -4.58 7.18 4.38
C VAL A 48 -4.17 8.59 4.79
N ALA A 49 -3.21 9.20 4.09
CA ALA A 49 -2.79 10.58 4.34
C ALA A 49 -3.94 11.58 4.14
N LEU A 50 -4.76 11.38 3.11
CA LEU A 50 -5.93 12.22 2.85
C LEU A 50 -6.98 12.10 3.95
N VAL A 51 -7.28 10.88 4.42
CA VAL A 51 -8.22 10.66 5.52
C VAL A 51 -7.72 11.34 6.78
N TYR A 52 -6.43 11.19 7.10
CA TYR A 52 -5.82 11.86 8.25
C TYR A 52 -5.93 13.39 8.15
N TRP A 53 -5.59 13.95 6.99
CA TRP A 53 -5.73 15.38 6.74
C TRP A 53 -7.19 15.84 6.90
N MET A 54 -8.14 15.10 6.34
CA MET A 54 -9.56 15.43 6.39
C MET A 54 -10.09 15.42 7.83
N VAL A 55 -9.76 14.39 8.62
CA VAL A 55 -10.16 14.28 10.04
C VAL A 55 -9.63 15.46 10.84
N ASN A 56 -8.34 15.78 10.73
CA ASN A 56 -7.77 16.91 11.47
C ASN A 56 -8.42 18.24 11.06
N ASN A 57 -8.64 18.48 9.77
CA ASN A 57 -9.29 19.70 9.32
C ASN A 57 -10.75 19.80 9.76
N LEU A 58 -11.48 18.69 9.81
CA LEU A 58 -12.86 18.66 10.31
C LEU A 58 -12.93 18.90 11.82
N MET A 59 -11.95 18.43 12.59
CA MET A 59 -11.85 18.70 14.02
C MET A 59 -11.62 20.19 14.30
N ASP A 60 -10.71 20.82 13.54
CA ASP A 60 -10.33 22.22 13.75
C ASP A 60 -11.29 23.22 13.09
N ASN A 61 -11.93 22.84 11.98
CA ASN A 61 -12.71 23.73 11.12
C ASN A 61 -14.06 23.13 10.71
N GLY A 62 -14.74 22.43 11.63
CA GLY A 62 -15.97 21.68 11.35
C GLY A 62 -17.10 22.46 10.68
N GLU A 63 -17.21 23.77 10.93
CA GLU A 63 -18.20 24.64 10.26
C GLU A 63 -17.98 24.74 8.73
N ASN A 64 -16.72 24.55 8.28
CA ASN A 64 -16.32 24.58 6.87
C ASN A 64 -16.33 23.19 6.20
N TYR A 65 -17.05 22.21 6.75
CA TYR A 65 -17.00 20.82 6.29
C TYR A 65 -17.27 20.64 4.79
N LYS A 66 -18.15 21.44 4.17
CA LYS A 66 -18.46 21.35 2.73
C LYS A 66 -17.23 21.62 1.86
N LYS A 67 -16.42 22.61 2.24
CA LYS A 67 -15.19 22.98 1.53
C LYS A 67 -14.12 21.90 1.73
N ILE A 68 -13.99 21.38 2.94
CA ILE A 68 -13.05 20.30 3.27
C ILE A 68 -13.40 19.03 2.46
N LEU A 69 -14.67 18.65 2.41
CA LEU A 69 -15.13 17.49 1.66
C LEU A 69 -14.98 17.68 0.14
N SER A 70 -15.25 18.88 -0.38
CA SER A 70 -15.01 19.21 -1.79
C SER A 70 -13.53 19.08 -2.14
N ASN A 71 -12.63 19.65 -1.32
CA ASN A 71 -11.18 19.52 -1.51
C ASN A 71 -10.71 18.06 -1.42
N ALA A 72 -11.28 17.28 -0.50
CA ALA A 72 -10.97 15.86 -0.39
C ALA A 72 -11.41 15.09 -1.64
N LEU A 73 -12.56 15.40 -2.22
CA LEU A 73 -13.02 14.79 -3.48
C LEU A 73 -12.06 15.10 -4.64
N TYR A 74 -11.61 16.36 -4.77
CA TYR A 74 -10.59 16.73 -5.75
C TYR A 74 -9.28 15.96 -5.52
N ALA A 75 -8.85 15.83 -4.26
CA ALA A 75 -7.66 15.07 -3.92
C ALA A 75 -7.79 13.58 -4.32
N VAL A 76 -8.96 12.95 -4.10
CA VAL A 76 -9.21 11.55 -4.54
C VAL A 76 -9.05 11.41 -6.06
N ILE A 77 -9.61 12.35 -6.84
CA ILE A 77 -9.47 12.33 -8.31
C ILE A 77 -8.00 12.42 -8.72
N VAL A 78 -7.25 13.33 -8.11
CA VAL A 78 -5.81 13.51 -8.39
C VAL A 78 -5.02 12.25 -8.01
N ILE A 79 -5.30 11.65 -6.85
CA ILE A 79 -4.65 10.40 -6.41
C ILE A 79 -4.91 9.28 -7.41
N ALA A 80 -6.15 9.14 -7.90
CA ALA A 80 -6.50 8.12 -8.89
C ALA A 80 -5.73 8.32 -10.21
N ILE A 81 -5.64 9.55 -10.70
CA ILE A 81 -4.88 9.88 -11.92
C ILE A 81 -3.39 9.54 -11.74
N ILE A 82 -2.77 10.01 -10.65
CA ILE A 82 -1.34 9.75 -10.39
C ILE A 82 -1.08 8.26 -10.24
N THR A 83 -1.92 7.54 -9.49
CA THR A 83 -1.78 6.09 -9.32
C THR A 83 -1.90 5.35 -10.65
N GLY A 84 -2.84 5.75 -11.51
CA GLY A 84 -2.98 5.21 -12.87
C GLY A 84 -1.76 5.47 -13.75
N LEU A 85 -1.17 6.67 -13.66
CA LEU A 85 0.07 7.01 -14.38
C LEU A 85 1.27 6.20 -13.87
N ILE A 86 1.40 5.99 -12.55
CA ILE A 86 2.46 5.15 -11.98
C ILE A 86 2.29 3.71 -12.49
N TYR A 87 1.08 3.16 -12.47
CA TYR A 87 0.79 1.83 -13.01
C TYR A 87 1.15 1.71 -14.49
N ALA A 88 0.75 2.68 -15.32
CA ALA A 88 1.07 2.72 -16.74
C ALA A 88 2.59 2.82 -16.99
N GLY A 89 3.27 3.71 -16.26
CA GLY A 89 4.72 3.88 -16.35
C GLY A 89 5.47 2.61 -15.96
N MET A 90 5.02 1.92 -14.91
CA MET A 90 5.61 0.65 -14.49
C MET A 90 5.42 -0.48 -15.51
N ASN A 91 4.28 -0.51 -16.20
CA ASN A 91 4.07 -1.44 -17.30
C ASN A 91 5.00 -1.20 -18.49
N VAL A 92 5.38 0.05 -18.75
CA VAL A 92 6.36 0.42 -19.79
C VAL A 92 7.79 0.08 -19.36
N LEU A 93 8.18 0.46 -18.13
CA LEU A 93 9.56 0.35 -17.64
C LEU A 93 9.98 -1.09 -17.32
N LEU A 94 9.06 -1.91 -16.83
CA LEU A 94 9.36 -3.28 -16.36
C LEU A 94 8.98 -4.35 -17.39
N ARG A 95 8.92 -4.00 -18.68
CA ARG A 95 8.60 -4.93 -19.77
C ARG A 95 9.57 -6.12 -19.83
#